data_AF-D8F3M8-F1
#
_entry.id   AF-D8F3M8-F1
#
_cell.length_a   1.000
_cell.length_b   1.000
_cell.length_c   1.000
_cell.angle_alpha   90.00
_cell.angle_beta   90.00
_cell.angle_gamma   90.00
#
_symmetry.space_group_name_H-M   'P 1'
#
loop_
_entity.id
_entity.type
_entity.pdbx_description
1 polymer ?
#
loop_
_entity_poly.entity_id
_entity_poly.type
_entity_poly.pdbx_seq_one_letter_code
_entity_poly.pdbx_strand_id
1 'polypeptide(L)'
;MPFIQEPTGYEKTILSDLQGAWSLLRESVVDAAGFEGWDRAIFHIDEATSWEVVRNLRRMPPLLLIIRNICMQGNAPEEVLENIRALDGLLKEVLSEIHN
;
A
#
# COMPACT_ATOMS: atom_id res chain seq x y z
N MET A 1 -11.34 34.26 18.70
CA MET A 1 -10.98 32.99 18.03
C MET A 1 -9.82 32.38 18.80
N PRO A 2 -9.91 31.14 19.29
CA PRO A 2 -8.72 30.45 19.77
C PRO A 2 -7.79 30.25 18.56
N PHE A 3 -6.53 30.68 18.69
CA PHE A 3 -5.51 30.37 17.70
C PHE A 3 -5.22 28.87 17.79
N ILE A 4 -5.31 28.16 16.67
CA ILE A 4 -4.83 26.79 16.58
C ILE A 4 -3.30 26.85 16.69
N GLN A 5 -2.76 26.31 17.78
CA GLN A 5 -1.31 26.15 17.94
C GLN A 5 -0.85 24.93 17.16
N GLU A 6 0.32 25.04 16.55
CA GLU A 6 0.94 23.92 15.83
C GLU A 6 1.27 22.80 16.82
N PRO A 7 0.82 21.56 16.57
CA PRO A 7 1.14 20.43 17.43
C PRO A 7 2.62 20.05 17.31
N THR A 8 3.23 19.63 18.40
CA THR A 8 4.64 19.17 18.43
C THR A 8 4.84 17.77 17.86
N GLY A 9 3.75 17.09 17.51
CA GLY A 9 3.75 15.77 16.89
C GLY A 9 2.34 15.27 16.63
N TYR A 10 2.26 14.21 15.83
CA TYR A 10 1.02 13.49 15.54
C TYR A 10 1.18 12.04 15.97
N GLU A 11 0.12 11.46 16.52
CA GLU A 11 0.08 10.04 16.82
C GLU A 11 0.07 9.24 15.52
N LYS A 12 0.98 8.27 15.38
CA LYS A 12 0.96 7.36 14.24
C LYS A 12 -0.20 6.40 14.39
N THR A 13 -1.07 6.39 13.38
CA THR A 13 -2.20 5.47 13.31
C THR A 13 -1.85 4.28 12.42
N ILE A 14 -2.58 3.18 12.58
CA ILE A 14 -2.49 2.02 11.68
C ILE A 14 -2.75 2.39 10.19
N LEU A 15 -3.53 3.45 9.95
CA LEU A 15 -3.75 4.00 8.61
C LEU A 15 -2.49 4.69 8.05
N SER A 16 -1.72 5.37 8.91
CA SER A 16 -0.43 5.94 8.52
C SER A 16 0.58 4.84 8.17
N ASP A 17 0.56 3.72 8.90
CA ASP A 17 1.43 2.58 8.60
C ASP A 17 1.01 1.90 7.28
N LEU A 18 -0.30 1.75 7.04
CA LEU A 18 -0.81 1.27 5.75
C LEU A 18 -0.39 2.17 4.58
N GLN A 19 -0.50 3.49 4.74
CA GLN A 19 -0.05 4.46 3.73
C GLN A 19 1.46 4.34 3.47
N GLY A 20 2.25 4.18 4.54
CA GLY A 20 3.69 3.98 4.44
C GLY A 20 4.03 2.70 3.68
N ALA A 21 3.36 1.59 3.99
CA ALA A 21 3.58 0.31 3.32
C ALA A 21 3.24 0.35 1.82
N TRP A 22 2.17 1.05 1.42
CA TRP A 22 1.87 1.29 0.01
C TRP A 22 2.96 2.11 -0.69
N SER A 23 3.49 3.14 -0.01
CA SER A 23 4.58 3.96 -0.55
C SER A 23 5.85 3.14 -0.76
N LEU A 24 6.22 2.31 0.23
CA LEU A 24 7.38 1.42 0.16
C LEU A 24 7.27 0.39 -0.96
N LEU A 25 6.09 -0.21 -1.13
CA LEU A 25 5.84 -1.14 -2.24
C LEU A 25 5.97 -0.43 -3.60
N ARG A 26 5.41 0.78 -3.72
CA ARG A 26 5.49 1.56 -4.96
C ARG A 26 6.95 1.90 -5.30
N GLU A 27 7.70 2.38 -4.31
CA GLU A 27 9.11 2.74 -4.46
C GLU A 27 9.94 1.53 -4.85
N SER A 28 9.79 0.39 -4.16
CA SER A 28 10.57 -0.80 -4.50
C SER A 28 10.26 -1.36 -5.90
N VAL A 29 9.02 -1.24 -6.39
CA VAL A 29 8.69 -1.60 -7.77
C VAL A 29 9.32 -0.65 -8.79
N VAL A 30 9.39 0.65 -8.48
CA VAL A 30 10.06 1.65 -9.33
C VAL A 30 11.57 1.41 -9.37
N ASP A 31 12.19 1.17 -8.22
CA ASP A 31 13.63 0.91 -8.12
C ASP A 31 14.01 -0.41 -8.79
N ALA A 32 13.12 -1.40 -8.74
CA ALA A 32 13.26 -2.69 -9.41
C ALA A 32 12.77 -2.68 -10.87
N ALA A 33 12.50 -1.53 -11.48
CA ALA A 33 11.95 -1.46 -12.83
C ALA A 33 12.77 -2.31 -13.84
N GLY A 34 12.08 -3.12 -14.63
CA GLY A 34 12.70 -4.01 -15.62
C GLY A 34 12.24 -5.47 -15.59
N PHE A 35 11.56 -5.91 -14.52
CA PHE A 35 10.90 -7.23 -14.48
C PHE A 35 9.56 -7.22 -15.24
N GLU A 36 9.10 -8.35 -15.78
CA GLU A 36 7.89 -8.36 -16.62
C GLU A 36 6.65 -7.89 -15.84
N GLY A 37 5.94 -6.88 -16.37
CA GLY A 37 4.72 -6.34 -15.75
C GLY A 37 4.93 -5.31 -14.64
N TRP A 38 6.15 -4.82 -14.42
CA TRP A 38 6.46 -3.77 -13.44
C TRP A 38 5.60 -2.50 -13.60
N ASP A 39 5.34 -2.09 -14.84
CA ASP A 39 4.53 -0.92 -15.21
C ASP A 39 3.05 -1.11 -14.82
N ARG A 40 2.51 -2.31 -15.07
CA ARG A 40 1.16 -2.69 -14.67
C ARG A 40 1.03 -2.79 -13.15
N ALA A 41 2.06 -3.26 -12.46
CA ALA A 41 2.08 -3.29 -11.00
C ALA A 41 1.97 -1.87 -10.43
N ILE A 42 2.74 -0.90 -10.95
CA ILE A 42 2.65 0.51 -10.55
C ILE A 42 1.24 1.05 -10.78
N PHE A 43 0.67 0.82 -11.97
CA PHE A 43 -0.69 1.26 -12.28
C PHE A 43 -1.72 0.76 -11.24
N HIS A 44 -1.64 -0.52 -10.87
CA HIS A 44 -2.56 -1.08 -9.88
C HIS A 44 -2.28 -0.60 -8.45
N ILE A 45 -1.03 -0.27 -8.11
CA ILE A 45 -0.67 0.36 -6.82
C ILE A 45 -1.27 1.78 -6.74
N ASP A 46 -1.15 2.57 -7.81
CA ASP A 46 -1.73 3.91 -7.88
C ASP A 46 -3.27 3.85 -7.82
N GLU A 47 -3.89 2.84 -8.44
CA GLU A 47 -5.34 2.61 -8.32
C GLU A 47 -5.74 2.21 -6.89
N ALA A 48 -4.97 1.32 -6.24
CA ALA A 48 -5.23 0.89 -4.86
C ALA A 48 -5.11 2.04 -3.85
N THR A 49 -4.32 3.06 -4.17
CA THR A 49 -4.12 4.26 -3.35
C THR A 49 -4.93 5.46 -3.84
N SER A 50 -5.79 5.28 -4.84
CA SER A 50 -6.68 6.33 -5.36
C SER A 50 -7.69 6.78 -4.31
N TRP A 51 -8.17 8.03 -4.46
CA TRP A 51 -9.21 8.60 -3.60
C TRP A 51 -10.50 7.75 -3.55
N GLU A 52 -10.81 7.02 -4.61
CA GLU A 52 -11.99 6.16 -4.67
C GLU A 52 -11.85 4.89 -3.85
N VAL A 53 -10.61 4.38 -3.73
CA VAL A 53 -10.31 3.15 -2.97
C VAL A 53 -10.04 3.48 -1.51
N VAL A 54 -9.31 4.55 -1.19
CA VAL A 54 -9.02 4.91 0.22
C VAL A 54 -10.27 5.27 1.02
N ARG A 55 -11.36 5.70 0.36
CA ARG A 55 -12.68 5.90 1.00
C ARG A 55 -13.38 4.60 1.40
N ASN A 56 -12.97 3.47 0.84
CA ASN A 56 -13.49 2.15 1.18
C ASN A 56 -12.36 1.11 1.08
N LEU A 57 -11.60 0.97 2.17
CA LEU A 57 -10.43 0.09 2.23
C LEU A 57 -10.74 -1.38 1.92
N ARG A 58 -12.01 -1.82 2.00
CA ARG A 58 -12.44 -3.16 1.58
C ARG A 58 -12.24 -3.41 0.08
N ARG A 59 -11.98 -2.36 -0.72
CA ARG A 59 -11.64 -2.46 -2.14
C ARG A 59 -10.16 -2.75 -2.39
N MET A 60 -9.27 -2.58 -1.39
CA MET A 60 -7.82 -2.81 -1.55
C MET A 60 -7.41 -4.29 -1.69
N PRO A 61 -7.97 -5.27 -0.94
CA PRO A 61 -7.53 -6.67 -1.03
C PRO A 61 -7.53 -7.28 -2.45
N PRO A 62 -8.58 -7.12 -3.29
CA PRO A 62 -8.52 -7.64 -4.66
C PRO A 62 -7.44 -6.97 -5.51
N LEU A 63 -7.16 -5.68 -5.29
CA LEU A 63 -6.10 -4.97 -6.02
C LEU A 63 -4.71 -5.46 -5.58
N LEU A 64 -4.49 -5.67 -4.28
CA LEU A 64 -3.26 -6.25 -3.76
C LEU A 64 -3.00 -7.66 -4.31
N LEU A 65 -4.05 -8.47 -4.47
CA LEU A 65 -3.93 -9.79 -5.10
C LEU A 65 -3.50 -9.69 -6.57
N ILE A 66 -4.05 -8.74 -7.33
CA ILE A 66 -3.65 -8.50 -8.72
C ILE A 66 -2.17 -8.10 -8.78
N ILE A 67 -1.75 -7.14 -7.95
CA ILE A 67 -0.36 -6.68 -7.88
C ILE A 67 0.57 -7.84 -7.54
N ARG A 68 0.23 -8.64 -6.52
CA ARG A 68 0.99 -9.83 -6.14
C ARG A 68 1.16 -10.80 -7.30
N ASN A 69 0.08 -11.09 -8.03
CA ASN A 69 0.13 -12.03 -9.14
C ASN A 69 1.02 -11.51 -10.27
N ILE A 70 0.94 -10.21 -10.59
CA ILE A 70 1.81 -9.57 -11.59
C ILE A 70 3.27 -9.69 -11.16
N CYS A 71 3.62 -9.28 -9.95
CA CYS A 71 5.00 -9.31 -9.45
C CYS A 71 5.57 -10.74 -9.40
N MET A 72 4.76 -11.72 -8.95
CA MET A 72 5.19 -13.12 -8.91
C MET A 72 5.42 -13.71 -10.32
N GLN A 73 4.53 -13.43 -11.27
CA GLN A 73 4.67 -13.91 -12.65
C GLN A 73 5.84 -13.23 -13.38
N GLY A 74 6.10 -11.98 -13.04
CA GLY A 74 7.19 -11.19 -13.60
C GLY A 74 8.58 -11.52 -13.08
N ASN A 75 8.71 -12.46 -12.13
CA ASN A 75 9.94 -12.70 -11.37
C ASN A 75 10.47 -11.41 -10.71
N ALA A 76 9.59 -10.64 -10.07
CA ALA A 76 9.99 -9.46 -9.32
C ALA A 76 11.02 -9.81 -8.22
N PRO A 77 11.94 -8.90 -7.89
CA PRO A 77 12.92 -9.12 -6.84
C PRO A 77 12.29 -9.42 -5.48
N GLU A 78 13.01 -10.15 -4.62
CA GLU A 78 12.49 -10.56 -3.31
C GLU A 78 12.05 -9.37 -2.45
N GLU A 79 12.73 -8.22 -2.53
CA GLU A 79 12.35 -6.99 -1.82
C GLU A 79 10.92 -6.53 -2.16
N VAL A 80 10.51 -6.61 -3.43
CA VAL A 80 9.13 -6.31 -3.85
C VAL A 80 8.17 -7.31 -3.23
N LEU A 81 8.53 -8.60 -3.22
CA LEU A 81 7.69 -9.67 -2.65
C LEU A 81 7.57 -9.54 -1.12
N GLU A 82 8.62 -9.11 -0.43
CA GLU A 82 8.61 -8.81 1.00
C GLU A 82 7.69 -7.64 1.32
N ASN A 83 7.79 -6.53 0.56
CA ASN A 83 6.89 -5.38 0.72
C ASN A 83 5.42 -5.75 0.48
N ILE A 84 5.13 -6.64 -0.48
CA ILE A 84 3.77 -7.17 -0.69
C ILE A 84 3.28 -7.97 0.53
N ARG A 85 4.13 -8.83 1.12
CA ARG A 85 3.77 -9.63 2.30
C ARG A 85 3.53 -8.74 3.53
N ALA A 86 4.39 -7.74 3.73
CA ALA A 86 4.25 -6.78 4.83
C ALA A 86 2.94 -6.00 4.69
N LEU A 87 2.65 -5.49 3.48
CA LEU A 87 1.41 -4.78 3.20
C LEU A 87 0.16 -5.65 3.37
N ASP A 88 0.19 -6.92 2.96
CA ASP A 88 -0.92 -7.86 3.17
C ASP A 88 -1.21 -8.08 4.67
N GLY A 89 -0.16 -8.17 5.50
CA GLY A 89 -0.29 -8.24 6.95
C GLY A 89 -0.97 -7.00 7.54
N LEU A 90 -0.45 -5.81 7.22
CA LEU A 90 -1.01 -4.53 7.68
C LEU A 90 -2.44 -4.32 7.19
N LEU A 91 -2.74 -4.64 5.93
CA LEU A 91 -4.08 -4.48 5.38
C LEU A 91 -5.11 -5.35 6.13
N LYS A 92 -4.74 -6.58 6.50
CA LYS A 92 -5.60 -7.45 7.32
C LYS A 92 -5.84 -6.86 8.71
N GLU A 93 -4.80 -6.33 9.34
CA GLU A 93 -4.89 -5.69 10.65
C GLU A 93 -5.81 -4.48 10.60
N VAL A 94 -5.61 -3.55 9.65
CA VAL A 94 -6.46 -2.38 9.42
C VAL A 94 -7.92 -2.76 9.22
N LEU A 95 -8.19 -3.76 8.36
CA LEU A 95 -9.56 -4.20 8.08
C LEU A 95 -10.23 -4.86 9.29
N SER A 96 -9.44 -5.43 10.22
CA SER A 96 -9.94 -5.98 11.47
C SER A 96 -10.29 -4.89 12.47
N GLU A 97 -9.50 -3.81 12.55
CA GLU A 97 -9.77 -2.69 13.44
C GLU A 97 -10.98 -1.87 12.99
N ILE A 98 -11.16 -1.64 11.69
CA ILE A 98 -12.30 -0.89 11.14
C ILE A 98 -13.64 -1.65 11.29
N HIS A 99 -13.60 -2.96 11.56
CA HIS A 99 -14.80 -3.75 11.83
C HIS A 99 -15.31 -3.64 13.28
N ASN A 100 -14.51 -3.09 14.20
CA ASN A 100 -14.88 -2.84 15.59
C ASN A 100 -15.42 -1.41 15.77
#